data_AF-A0A6A6NUU3-F1
#
_entry.id   AF-A0A6A6NUU3-F1
#
_cell.length_a   1.000
_cell.length_b   1.000
_cell.length_c   1.000
_cell.angle_alpha   90.00
_cell.angle_beta   90.00
_cell.angle_gamma   90.00
#
_symmetry.space_group_name_H-M   'P 1'
#
loop_
_entity.id
_entity.type
_entity.pdbx_description
1 polymer ?
#
loop_
_entity_poly.entity_id
_entity_poly.type
_entity_poly.pdbx_seq_one_letter_code
_entity_poly.pdbx_strand_id
1 'polypeptide(L)'
;MRFLGLNPERFERGFDARDDLFAWCASGRFFDQPRVRDRIENSNDRRRARKRDMYRAFVDEWIPAHPEVGAADKGWTRESVLEEALSTFGKEPERDQKLGNLRRKVAEDALFGKIAEIVPKEGAKLNLVMRALKRWVVFVDGEPVVMREAELDPKKQATWSQVVPGEKRERLFKWVEEHWELVKNMEQKRTNKLKGERKAFKAASSVVTQEAD
;
A
#
# COMPACT_ATOMS: atom_id res chain seq x y z
N MET A 1 15.04 -21.06 7.23
CA MET A 1 14.60 -22.22 8.03
C MET A 1 14.88 -22.05 9.52
N ARG A 2 16.08 -21.61 9.92
CA ARG A 2 16.43 -21.40 11.36
C ARG A 2 15.47 -20.48 12.12
N PHE A 3 15.02 -19.37 11.52
CA PHE A 3 14.00 -18.49 12.11
C PHE A 3 12.69 -19.21 12.48
N LEU A 4 12.30 -20.22 11.70
CA LEU A 4 11.11 -21.02 11.96
C LEU A 4 11.36 -22.13 13.01
N GLY A 5 12.54 -22.18 13.64
CA GLY A 5 12.96 -23.26 14.52
C GLY A 5 13.23 -24.58 13.80
N LEU A 6 13.28 -24.58 12.47
CA LEU A 6 13.47 -25.79 11.67
C LEU A 6 14.95 -26.03 11.36
N ASN A 7 15.37 -27.29 11.47
CA ASN A 7 16.73 -27.73 11.13
C ASN A 7 16.91 -27.76 9.60
N PRO A 8 17.72 -26.86 8.99
CA PRO A 8 17.92 -26.82 7.54
C PRO A 8 18.72 -28.01 7.02
N GLU A 9 19.71 -28.48 7.79
CA GLU A 9 20.58 -29.60 7.39
C GLU A 9 19.82 -30.93 7.36
N ARG A 10 18.81 -31.09 8.24
CA ARG A 10 17.89 -32.24 8.12
C ARG A 10 17.05 -32.15 6.85
N PHE A 11 16.57 -30.97 6.48
CA PHE A 11 15.80 -30.79 5.25
C PHE A 11 16.64 -31.09 3.99
N GLU A 12 17.87 -30.61 3.94
CA GLU A 12 18.77 -30.82 2.79
C GLU A 12 19.16 -32.30 2.62
N ARG A 13 19.32 -33.04 3.72
CA ARG A 13 19.55 -34.50 3.68
C ARG A 13 18.33 -35.30 3.26
N GLY A 14 17.14 -34.72 3.33
CA GLY A 14 15.88 -35.40 3.07
C GLY A 14 15.37 -36.24 4.24
N PHE A 15 14.33 -37.01 3.96
CA PHE A 15 13.56 -37.79 4.93
C PHE A 15 13.42 -39.22 4.43
N ASP A 16 13.68 -40.18 5.31
CA ASP A 16 13.63 -41.60 5.00
C ASP A 16 12.19 -42.12 5.07
N ALA A 17 11.38 -41.57 5.99
CA ALA A 17 9.96 -41.85 6.13
C ALA A 17 9.10 -40.59 6.05
N ARG A 18 7.83 -40.79 5.66
CA ARG A 18 6.78 -39.75 5.71
C ARG A 18 6.61 -39.20 7.13
N ASP A 19 6.76 -40.06 8.13
CA ASP A 19 6.67 -39.72 9.54
C ASP A 19 7.75 -38.71 9.96
N ASP A 20 8.99 -38.91 9.50
CA ASP A 20 10.11 -37.99 9.77
C ASP A 20 9.87 -36.59 9.22
N LEU A 21 9.28 -36.50 8.02
CA LEU A 21 8.92 -35.22 7.41
C LEU A 21 7.83 -34.51 8.23
N PHE A 22 6.84 -35.25 8.71
CA PHE A 22 5.75 -34.71 9.52
C PHE A 22 6.24 -34.24 10.89
N ALA A 23 7.08 -35.05 11.56
CA ALA A 23 7.75 -34.68 12.79
C ALA A 23 8.59 -33.41 12.62
N TRP A 24 9.36 -33.33 11.53
CA TRP A 24 10.14 -32.13 11.22
C TRP A 24 9.26 -30.90 10.98
N CYS A 25 8.16 -31.03 10.21
CA CYS A 25 7.20 -29.92 10.03
C CYS A 25 6.61 -29.44 11.36
N ALA A 26 6.21 -30.38 12.22
CA ALA A 26 5.63 -30.09 13.53
C ALA A 26 6.64 -29.55 14.56
N SER A 27 7.94 -29.78 14.35
CA SER A 27 9.02 -29.25 15.19
C SER A 27 9.21 -27.73 15.07
N GLY A 28 8.58 -27.11 14.08
CA GLY A 28 8.66 -25.67 13.86
C GLY A 28 8.27 -24.86 15.10
N ARG A 29 9.03 -23.81 15.38
CA ARG A 29 8.77 -22.88 16.49
C ARG A 29 7.37 -22.30 16.44
N PHE A 30 6.78 -22.06 15.27
CA PHE A 30 5.42 -21.51 15.16
C PHE A 30 4.32 -22.57 14.92
N PHE A 31 4.66 -23.85 15.00
CA PHE A 31 3.65 -24.91 14.93
C PHE A 31 2.78 -24.90 16.20
N ASP A 32 1.46 -24.83 15.99
CA ASP A 32 0.40 -24.75 16.99
C ASP A 32 -0.65 -25.80 16.59
N GLN A 33 -0.63 -26.92 17.30
CA GLN A 33 -1.44 -28.09 16.97
C GLN A 33 -2.94 -27.86 17.20
N PRO A 34 -3.38 -27.24 18.32
CA PRO A 34 -4.78 -26.85 18.49
C PRO A 34 -5.35 -26.04 17.32
N ARG A 35 -4.61 -25.07 16.77
CA ARG A 35 -5.06 -24.29 15.60
C ARG A 35 -5.27 -25.13 14.35
N VAL A 36 -4.44 -26.14 14.13
CA VAL A 36 -4.56 -27.02 12.96
C VAL A 36 -5.71 -28.02 13.13
N ARG A 37 -5.90 -28.54 14.35
CA ARG A 37 -6.99 -29.44 14.68
C ARG A 37 -8.35 -28.73 14.60
N ASP A 38 -8.47 -27.58 15.24
CA ASP A 38 -9.74 -26.85 15.42
C ASP A 38 -9.99 -25.84 14.29
N ARG A 39 -9.36 -26.07 13.13
CA ARG A 39 -9.43 -25.18 11.97
C ARG A 39 -10.85 -25.13 11.39
N ILE A 40 -11.27 -23.93 10.97
CA ILE A 40 -12.53 -23.73 10.25
C ILE A 40 -12.22 -23.71 8.75
N GLU A 41 -12.62 -24.77 8.04
CA GLU A 41 -12.39 -24.87 6.60
C GLU A 41 -13.59 -24.36 5.79
N ASN A 42 -13.33 -23.57 4.76
CA ASN A 42 -14.34 -23.23 3.75
C ASN A 42 -14.37 -24.29 2.62
N SER A 43 -15.30 -24.13 1.67
CA SER A 43 -15.46 -25.05 0.54
C SER A 43 -14.20 -25.18 -0.33
N ASN A 44 -13.46 -24.09 -0.51
CA ASN A 44 -12.21 -24.10 -1.28
C ASN A 44 -11.10 -24.84 -0.54
N ASP A 45 -10.99 -24.69 0.77
CA ASP A 45 -9.99 -25.38 1.59
C ASP A 45 -10.23 -26.88 1.59
N ARG A 46 -11.48 -27.32 1.79
CA ARG A 46 -11.86 -28.73 1.66
C ARG A 46 -11.52 -29.32 0.29
N ARG A 47 -11.80 -28.57 -0.79
CA ARG A 47 -11.46 -29.01 -2.16
C ARG A 47 -9.96 -29.13 -2.37
N ARG A 48 -9.15 -28.24 -1.79
CA ARG A 48 -7.68 -28.32 -1.85
C ARG A 48 -7.15 -29.48 -1.03
N ALA A 49 -7.66 -29.69 0.18
CA ALA A 49 -7.26 -30.79 1.06
C ALA A 49 -7.49 -32.15 0.39
N ARG A 50 -8.65 -32.35 -0.24
CA ARG A 50 -8.96 -33.59 -1.01
C ARG A 50 -7.96 -33.91 -2.13
N LYS A 51 -7.31 -32.89 -2.70
CA LYS A 51 -6.34 -33.05 -3.80
C LYS A 51 -4.88 -33.12 -3.31
N ARG A 52 -4.64 -33.00 -2.01
CA ARG A 52 -3.31 -32.91 -1.41
C ARG A 52 -3.14 -34.04 -0.41
N ASP A 53 -2.83 -35.24 -0.90
CA ASP A 53 -2.75 -36.44 -0.05
C ASP A 53 -1.75 -36.30 1.09
N MET A 54 -0.59 -35.65 0.87
CA MET A 54 0.39 -35.39 1.93
C MET A 54 -0.14 -34.45 3.02
N TYR A 55 -0.90 -33.43 2.64
CA TYR A 55 -1.51 -32.51 3.60
C TYR A 55 -2.60 -33.21 4.39
N ARG A 56 -3.45 -34.01 3.73
CA ARG A 56 -4.50 -34.80 4.38
C ARG A 56 -3.90 -35.79 5.39
N ALA A 57 -2.89 -36.56 4.97
CA ALA A 57 -2.21 -37.50 5.84
C ALA A 57 -1.54 -36.82 7.05
N PHE A 58 -0.98 -35.62 6.87
CA PHE A 58 -0.42 -34.87 7.98
C PHE A 58 -1.51 -34.41 8.97
N VAL A 59 -2.55 -33.78 8.44
CA VAL A 59 -3.52 -33.04 9.26
C VAL A 59 -4.62 -33.92 9.84
N ASP A 60 -5.10 -34.90 9.08
CA ASP A 60 -6.25 -35.73 9.46
C ASP A 60 -5.82 -37.08 10.06
N GLU A 61 -4.58 -37.55 9.83
CA GLU A 61 -4.08 -38.82 10.36
C GLU A 61 -2.95 -38.61 11.39
N TRP A 62 -1.87 -37.92 10.99
CA TRP A 62 -0.65 -37.85 11.80
C TRP A 62 -0.77 -36.93 13.02
N ILE A 63 -1.31 -35.71 12.85
CA ILE A 63 -1.49 -34.76 13.97
C ILE A 63 -2.38 -35.32 15.08
N PRO A 64 -3.54 -35.95 14.78
CA PRO A 64 -4.35 -36.59 15.82
C PRO A 64 -3.66 -37.74 16.55
N ALA A 65 -2.75 -38.46 15.86
CA ALA A 65 -1.98 -39.55 16.44
C ALA A 65 -0.81 -39.08 17.35
N HIS A 66 -0.43 -37.80 17.26
CA HIS A 66 0.68 -37.20 18.00
C HIS A 66 0.20 -35.97 18.79
N PRO A 67 -0.63 -36.14 19.84
CA PRO A 67 -1.19 -35.03 20.62
C PRO A 67 -0.14 -34.19 21.37
N GLU A 68 1.06 -34.73 21.58
CA GLU A 68 2.17 -34.09 22.27
C GLU A 68 2.87 -33.01 21.43
N VAL A 69 2.76 -33.05 20.10
CA VAL A 69 3.45 -32.08 19.24
C VAL A 69 2.72 -30.74 19.22
N GLY A 70 3.47 -29.64 19.39
CA GLY A 70 2.90 -28.29 19.30
C GLY A 70 1.86 -27.94 20.37
N ALA A 71 1.79 -28.71 21.47
CA ALA A 71 0.86 -28.49 22.58
C ALA A 71 1.33 -27.44 23.59
N ALA A 72 2.61 -27.08 23.58
CA ALA A 72 3.16 -26.06 24.47
C ALA A 72 2.74 -24.65 24.01
N ASP A 73 2.23 -23.85 24.94
CA ASP A 73 2.16 -22.40 24.73
C ASP A 73 3.59 -21.87 24.64
N LYS A 74 3.91 -21.28 23.50
CA LYS A 74 5.26 -20.79 23.20
C LYS A 74 5.42 -19.31 23.56
N GLY A 75 4.38 -18.67 24.10
CA GLY A 75 4.45 -17.32 24.69
C GLY A 75 4.84 -16.20 23.72
N TRP A 76 4.80 -16.46 22.41
CA TRP A 76 5.14 -15.45 21.41
C TRP A 76 3.97 -14.48 21.23
N THR A 77 4.31 -13.19 21.23
CA THR A 77 3.39 -12.14 20.80
C THR A 77 3.67 -11.79 19.34
N ARG A 78 2.67 -11.23 18.65
CA ARG A 78 2.84 -10.74 17.28
C ARG A 78 3.99 -9.74 17.20
N GLU A 79 4.10 -8.88 18.20
CA GLU A 79 5.11 -7.82 18.31
C GLU A 79 6.51 -8.40 18.47
N SER A 80 6.70 -9.37 19.38
CA SER A 80 8.00 -10.03 19.58
C SER A 80 8.50 -10.74 18.32
N VAL A 81 7.61 -11.46 17.61
CA VAL A 81 7.96 -12.16 16.37
C VAL A 81 8.25 -11.19 15.24
N LEU A 82 7.52 -10.08 15.17
CA LEU A 82 7.76 -9.04 14.18
C LEU A 82 9.15 -8.40 14.39
N GLU A 83 9.48 -8.01 15.62
CA GLU A 83 10.79 -7.44 15.95
C GLU A 83 11.93 -8.40 15.62
N GLU A 84 11.80 -9.66 16.02
CA GLU A 84 12.78 -10.70 15.72
C GLU A 84 12.91 -10.93 14.21
N ALA A 85 11.80 -10.97 13.46
CA ALA A 85 11.82 -11.15 12.02
C ALA A 85 12.53 -9.98 11.32
N LEU A 86 12.21 -8.75 11.71
CA LEU A 86 12.83 -7.57 11.12
C LEU A 86 14.35 -7.61 11.31
N SER A 87 14.80 -7.91 12.52
CA SER A 87 16.22 -8.06 12.84
C SER A 87 16.88 -9.21 12.09
N THR A 88 16.25 -10.38 12.08
CA THR A 88 16.78 -11.58 11.41
C THR A 88 16.95 -11.38 9.91
N PHE A 89 16.05 -10.64 9.27
CA PHE A 89 16.05 -10.44 7.82
C PHE A 89 16.59 -9.07 7.38
N GLY A 90 17.05 -8.23 8.32
CA GLY A 90 17.56 -6.87 8.05
C GLY A 90 16.54 -5.98 7.35
N LYS A 91 15.28 -6.01 7.81
CA LYS A 91 14.14 -5.34 7.17
C LYS A 91 13.66 -4.08 7.88
N GLU A 92 14.33 -3.65 8.94
CA GLU A 92 14.04 -2.40 9.63
C GLU A 92 14.05 -1.18 8.71
N PRO A 93 15.05 -0.98 7.82
CA PRO A 93 15.06 0.19 6.94
C PRO A 93 13.85 0.22 6.00
N GLU A 94 13.44 -0.93 5.47
CA GLU A 94 12.27 -1.05 4.59
C GLU A 94 10.97 -0.79 5.35
N ARG A 95 10.84 -1.31 6.58
CA ARG A 95 9.70 -1.03 7.46
C ARG A 95 9.61 0.46 7.77
N ASP A 96 10.71 1.08 8.18
CA ASP A 96 10.75 2.47 8.60
C ASP A 96 10.46 3.40 7.42
N GLN A 97 10.97 3.07 6.23
CA GLN A 97 10.61 3.75 4.99
C GLN A 97 9.10 3.63 4.70
N LYS A 98 8.52 2.43 4.80
CA LYS A 98 7.08 2.20 4.58
C LYS A 98 6.23 2.96 5.60
N LEU A 99 6.60 2.95 6.88
CA LEU A 99 5.92 3.70 7.93
C LEU A 99 6.05 5.21 7.72
N GLY A 100 7.24 5.69 7.31
CA GLY A 100 7.45 7.08 6.93
C GLY A 100 6.58 7.50 5.75
N ASN A 101 6.48 6.67 4.71
CA ASN A 101 5.59 6.90 3.57
C ASN A 101 4.11 6.96 3.99
N LEU A 102 3.69 6.03 4.85
CA LEU A 102 2.32 5.99 5.37
C LEU A 102 2.01 7.25 6.18
N ARG A 103 2.89 7.65 7.11
CA ARG A 103 2.72 8.86 7.93
C ARG A 103 2.61 10.11 7.06
N ARG A 104 3.47 10.24 6.04
CA ARG A 104 3.41 11.35 5.07
C ARG A 104 2.10 11.36 4.30
N LYS A 105 1.65 10.20 3.82
CA LYS A 105 0.37 10.08 3.11
C LYS A 105 -0.80 10.46 4.01
N VAL A 106 -0.85 9.94 5.24
CA VAL A 106 -1.91 10.27 6.21
C VAL A 106 -1.93 11.77 6.52
N ALA A 107 -0.76 12.39 6.70
CA ALA A 107 -0.66 13.82 6.95
C ALA A 107 -1.12 14.65 5.74
N GLU A 108 -0.74 14.24 4.53
CA GLU A 108 -1.16 14.88 3.28
C GLU A 108 -2.67 14.74 3.07
N ASP A 109 -3.22 13.54 3.22
CA ASP A 109 -4.65 13.25 3.07
C ASP A 109 -5.47 14.04 4.10
N ALA A 110 -5.01 14.12 5.35
CA ALA A 110 -5.65 14.92 6.40
C ALA A 110 -5.63 16.43 6.06
N LEU A 111 -4.50 16.95 5.58
CA LEU A 111 -4.39 18.36 5.18
C LEU A 111 -5.32 18.69 4.01
N PHE A 112 -5.32 17.86 2.97
CA PHE A 112 -6.19 18.05 1.81
C PHE A 112 -7.66 17.81 2.14
N GLY A 113 -7.97 16.96 3.14
CA GLY A 113 -9.30 16.84 3.71
C GLY A 113 -9.79 18.17 4.30
N LYS A 114 -8.95 18.88 5.06
CA LYS A 114 -9.27 20.21 5.57
C LYS A 114 -9.40 21.27 4.48
N ILE A 115 -8.54 21.23 3.46
CA ILE A 115 -8.66 22.11 2.30
C ILE A 115 -9.98 21.86 1.56
N ALA A 116 -10.43 20.61 1.46
CA ALA A 116 -11.70 20.27 0.84
C ALA A 116 -12.92 20.84 1.57
N GLU A 117 -12.88 20.93 2.91
CA GLU A 117 -13.93 21.58 3.72
C GLU A 117 -14.05 23.09 3.44
N ILE A 118 -12.94 23.76 3.07
CA ILE A 118 -12.89 25.21 2.81
C ILE A 118 -13.43 25.55 1.42
N VAL A 119 -13.19 24.68 0.43
CA VAL A 119 -13.54 24.98 -0.96
C VAL A 119 -15.05 24.78 -1.17
N PRO A 120 -15.81 25.80 -1.61
CA PRO A 120 -17.26 25.72 -1.79
C PRO A 120 -17.64 25.02 -3.11
N LYS A 121 -17.15 23.79 -3.30
CA LYS A 121 -17.39 22.94 -4.48
C LYS A 121 -17.44 21.48 -4.07
N GLU A 122 -18.13 20.69 -4.88
CA GLU A 122 -18.25 19.25 -4.66
C GLU A 122 -17.91 18.45 -5.93
N GLY A 123 -17.73 17.15 -5.74
CA GLY A 123 -17.55 16.18 -6.82
C GLY A 123 -16.44 16.55 -7.81
N ALA A 124 -16.76 16.52 -9.10
CA ALA A 124 -15.78 16.77 -10.15
C ALA A 124 -15.14 18.17 -10.09
N LYS A 125 -15.87 19.18 -9.62
CA LYS A 125 -15.35 20.54 -9.48
C LYS A 125 -14.36 20.65 -8.32
N LEU A 126 -14.64 19.98 -7.20
CA LEU A 126 -13.69 19.89 -6.08
C LEU A 126 -12.41 19.16 -6.50
N ASN A 127 -12.53 18.03 -7.20
CA ASN A 127 -11.38 17.29 -7.72
C ASN A 127 -10.51 18.12 -8.68
N LEU A 128 -11.13 19.00 -9.47
CA LEU A 128 -10.40 19.95 -10.31
C LEU A 128 -9.60 20.95 -9.47
N VAL A 129 -10.20 21.50 -8.40
CA VAL A 129 -9.51 22.42 -7.48
C VAL A 129 -8.35 21.72 -6.77
N MET A 130 -8.55 20.53 -6.22
CA MET A 130 -7.49 19.77 -5.53
C MET A 130 -6.31 19.48 -6.46
N ARG A 131 -6.60 19.14 -7.71
CA ARG A 131 -5.58 18.95 -8.74
C ARG A 131 -4.88 20.27 -9.09
N ALA A 132 -5.64 21.36 -9.18
CA ALA A 132 -5.09 22.66 -9.48
C ALA A 132 -4.12 23.13 -8.39
N LEU A 133 -4.51 23.01 -7.12
CA LEU A 133 -3.66 23.33 -5.98
C LEU A 133 -2.33 22.56 -6.05
N LYS A 134 -2.37 21.23 -6.25
CA LYS A 134 -1.16 20.40 -6.34
C LYS A 134 -0.23 20.77 -7.51
N ARG A 135 -0.78 21.28 -8.61
CA ARG A 135 -0.03 21.55 -9.86
C ARG A 135 0.49 22.97 -9.98
N TRP A 136 -0.28 23.93 -9.47
CA TRP A 136 -0.04 25.36 -9.69
C TRP A 136 0.53 26.06 -8.47
N VAL A 137 0.65 25.39 -7.33
CA VAL A 137 1.15 26.01 -6.10
C VAL A 137 2.45 25.36 -5.68
N VAL A 138 3.43 26.20 -5.38
CA VAL A 138 4.68 25.86 -4.71
C VAL A 138 4.79 26.65 -3.43
N PHE A 139 5.80 26.32 -2.62
CA PHE A 139 6.07 27.01 -1.37
C PHE A 139 7.43 27.68 -1.44
N VAL A 140 7.47 28.97 -1.14
CA VAL A 140 8.70 29.75 -0.98
C VAL A 140 8.71 30.22 0.47
N ASP A 141 9.75 29.86 1.22
CA ASP A 141 9.86 30.13 2.68
C ASP A 141 8.66 29.62 3.51
N GLY A 142 8.03 28.54 3.03
CA GLY A 142 6.85 27.93 3.63
C GLY A 142 5.53 28.65 3.34
N GLU A 143 5.55 29.68 2.48
CA GLU A 143 4.35 30.41 2.05
C GLU A 143 3.90 29.96 0.65
N PRO A 144 2.60 29.76 0.42
CA PRO A 144 2.06 29.31 -0.86
C PRO A 144 2.17 30.39 -1.95
N VAL A 145 2.70 30.01 -3.11
CA VAL A 145 2.89 30.88 -4.28
C VAL A 145 2.34 30.19 -5.52
N VAL A 146 1.56 30.91 -6.32
CA VAL A 146 1.05 30.42 -7.61
C VAL A 146 2.14 30.49 -8.67
N MET A 147 2.45 29.36 -9.29
CA MET A 147 3.38 29.25 -10.41
C MET A 147 2.77 29.72 -11.72
N ARG A 148 3.65 30.12 -12.65
CA ARG A 148 3.26 30.46 -14.03
C ARG A 148 2.98 29.23 -14.90
N GLU A 149 3.59 28.09 -14.56
CA GLU A 149 3.45 26.83 -15.27
C GLU A 149 3.02 25.72 -14.31
N ALA A 150 2.22 24.78 -14.82
CA ALA A 150 1.74 23.65 -14.04
C ALA A 150 2.83 22.57 -13.92
N GLU A 151 3.12 22.12 -12.70
CA GLU A 151 3.94 20.94 -12.49
C GLU A 151 3.11 19.68 -12.76
N LEU A 152 3.42 18.98 -13.85
CA LEU A 152 2.67 17.83 -14.32
C LEU A 152 3.18 16.52 -13.75
N ASP A 153 4.43 16.48 -13.32
CA ASP A 153 5.05 15.31 -12.69
C ASP A 153 4.65 15.25 -11.21
N PRO A 154 3.85 14.24 -10.79
CA PRO A 154 3.47 14.09 -9.40
C PRO A 154 4.65 13.94 -8.45
N LYS A 155 5.83 13.52 -8.93
CA LYS A 155 7.05 13.40 -8.11
C LYS A 155 7.72 14.73 -7.81
N LYS A 156 7.45 15.76 -8.63
CA LYS A 156 7.99 17.12 -8.47
C LYS A 156 7.02 18.05 -7.74
N GLN A 157 5.76 17.66 -7.62
CA GLN A 157 4.77 18.40 -6.84
C GLN A 157 5.16 18.40 -5.36
N ALA A 158 4.99 19.55 -4.70
CA ALA A 158 5.27 19.67 -3.28
C ALA A 158 4.35 18.74 -2.46
N THR A 159 4.90 18.14 -1.41
CA THR A 159 4.10 17.47 -0.38
C THR A 159 3.76 18.50 0.69
N TRP A 160 2.55 19.05 0.64
CA TRP A 160 2.18 20.25 1.41
C TRP A 160 2.31 20.04 2.91
N SER A 161 1.94 18.85 3.38
CA SER A 161 2.04 18.45 4.79
C SER A 161 3.47 18.42 5.33
N GLN A 162 4.49 18.31 4.45
CA GLN A 162 5.90 18.38 4.84
C GLN A 162 6.47 19.80 4.82
N VAL A 163 5.92 20.69 3.98
CA VAL A 163 6.45 22.05 3.82
C VAL A 163 5.72 23.05 4.71
N VAL A 164 4.46 22.78 5.07
CA VAL A 164 3.65 23.65 5.92
C VAL A 164 3.53 23.06 7.33
N PRO A 165 4.33 23.55 8.31
CA PRO A 165 4.23 23.10 9.69
C PRO A 165 2.87 23.46 10.29
N GLY A 166 2.48 22.77 11.36
CA GLY A 166 1.16 22.89 12.01
C GLY A 166 0.74 24.32 12.30
N GLU A 167 1.66 25.13 12.83
CA GLU A 167 1.46 26.55 13.18
C GLU A 167 1.17 27.47 11.98
N LYS A 168 1.58 27.10 10.77
CA LYS A 168 1.33 27.87 9.54
C LYS A 168 0.07 27.42 8.79
N ARG A 169 -0.60 26.35 9.25
CA ARG A 169 -1.76 25.78 8.54
C ARG A 169 -2.96 26.73 8.46
N GLU A 170 -3.19 27.53 9.50
CA GLU A 170 -4.29 28.49 9.49
C GLU A 170 -4.10 29.56 8.41
N ARG A 171 -2.87 30.05 8.24
CA ARG A 171 -2.52 30.98 7.15
C ARG A 171 -2.69 30.33 5.78
N LEU A 172 -2.27 29.06 5.64
CA LEU A 172 -2.48 28.29 4.42
C LEU A 172 -3.98 28.17 4.08
N PHE A 173 -4.82 27.86 5.07
CA PHE A 173 -6.26 27.72 4.88
C PHE A 173 -6.90 29.03 4.42
N LYS A 174 -6.55 30.14 5.04
CA LYS A 174 -6.98 31.47 4.59
C LYS A 174 -6.52 31.77 3.17
N TRP A 175 -5.27 31.47 2.85
CA TRP A 175 -4.76 31.63 1.49
C TRP A 175 -5.54 30.80 0.47
N VAL A 176 -5.85 29.54 0.80
CA VAL A 176 -6.65 28.66 -0.05
C VAL A 176 -8.04 29.24 -0.28
N GLU A 177 -8.70 29.75 0.76
CA GLU A 177 -10.01 30.41 0.67
C GLU A 177 -9.99 31.58 -0.33
N GLU A 178 -8.93 32.38 -0.32
CA GLU A 178 -8.74 33.53 -1.20
C GLU A 178 -8.34 33.15 -2.65
N HIS A 179 -7.61 32.05 -2.85
CA HIS A 179 -6.91 31.76 -4.11
C HIS A 179 -7.39 30.51 -4.87
N TRP A 180 -8.27 29.67 -4.30
CA TRP A 180 -8.70 28.42 -4.94
C TRP A 180 -9.35 28.65 -6.31
N GLU A 181 -10.08 29.77 -6.48
CA GLU A 181 -10.75 30.08 -7.74
C GLU A 181 -9.75 30.44 -8.84
N LEU A 182 -8.68 31.18 -8.51
CA LEU A 182 -7.62 31.52 -9.44
C LEU A 182 -6.96 30.26 -10.00
N VAL A 183 -6.48 29.37 -9.13
CA VAL A 183 -5.79 28.13 -9.56
C VAL A 183 -6.73 27.20 -10.31
N LYS A 184 -8.00 27.10 -9.91
CA LYS A 184 -9.04 26.35 -10.63
C LYS A 184 -9.17 26.86 -12.07
N ASN A 185 -9.26 28.17 -12.25
CA ASN A 185 -9.40 28.78 -13.57
C ASN A 185 -8.17 28.53 -14.45
N MET A 186 -6.96 28.53 -13.87
CA MET A 186 -5.73 28.17 -14.58
C MET A 186 -5.75 26.71 -15.06
N GLU A 187 -6.11 25.77 -14.20
CA GLU A 187 -6.21 24.35 -14.57
C GLU A 187 -7.33 24.09 -15.59
N GLN A 188 -8.46 24.80 -15.47
CA GLN A 188 -9.56 24.74 -16.43
C GLN A 188 -9.13 25.25 -17.82
N LYS A 189 -8.47 26.41 -17.89
CA LYS A 189 -7.92 26.97 -19.14
C LYS A 189 -6.97 26.00 -19.81
N ARG A 190 -6.03 25.41 -19.04
CA ARG A 190 -5.09 24.41 -19.53
C ARG A 190 -5.80 23.16 -20.08
N THR A 191 -6.78 22.63 -19.33
CA THR A 191 -7.55 21.45 -19.75
C THR A 191 -8.34 21.72 -21.02
N ASN A 192 -8.93 22.91 -21.15
CA ASN A 192 -9.66 23.31 -22.35
C ASN A 192 -8.73 23.45 -23.57
N LYS A 193 -7.55 24.06 -23.39
CA LYS A 193 -6.51 24.16 -24.43
C LYS A 193 -6.11 22.77 -24.95
N LEU A 194 -5.79 21.85 -24.05
CA LEU A 194 -5.42 20.46 -24.40
C LEU A 194 -6.55 19.72 -25.12
N LYS A 195 -7.81 19.92 -24.73
CA LYS A 195 -8.96 19.33 -25.43
C LYS A 195 -9.10 19.89 -26.85
N GLY A 196 -8.88 21.20 -27.02
CA GLY A 196 -8.87 21.85 -28.32
C GLY A 196 -7.78 21.28 -29.24
N GLU A 197 -6.55 21.19 -28.75
CA GLU A 197 -5.39 20.64 -29.48
C GLU A 197 -5.64 19.18 -29.90
N ARG A 198 -6.18 18.34 -29.01
CA ARG A 198 -6.54 16.95 -29.34
C ARG A 198 -7.63 16.86 -30.41
N LYS A 199 -8.63 17.75 -30.35
CA LYS A 199 -9.70 17.79 -31.35
C LYS A 199 -9.15 18.22 -32.72
N ALA A 200 -8.29 19.23 -32.75
CA ALA A 200 -7.63 19.71 -33.96
C ALA A 200 -6.73 18.63 -34.57
N PHE A 201 -5.92 17.96 -33.75
CA PHE A 201 -5.08 16.85 -34.20
C PHE A 201 -5.91 15.72 -34.81
N LYS A 202 -6.98 15.28 -34.13
CA LYS A 202 -7.86 14.23 -34.63
C LYS A 202 -8.53 14.60 -35.97
N ALA A 203 -8.97 15.86 -36.11
CA ALA A 203 -9.56 16.36 -37.35
C ALA A 203 -8.53 16.39 -38.50
N ALA A 204 -7.30 16.83 -38.23
CA ALA A 204 -6.22 16.84 -39.22
C ALA A 204 -5.85 15.42 -39.66
N SER A 205 -5.75 14.46 -38.72
CA SER A 205 -5.45 13.06 -39.05
C SER A 205 -6.56 12.40 -39.88
N SER A 206 -7.85 12.71 -39.63
CA SER A 206 -8.95 12.16 -40.41
C SER A 206 -9.02 12.69 -41.85
N VAL A 207 -8.57 13.93 -42.10
CA VAL A 207 -8.51 14.50 -43.45
C VAL A 207 -7.42 13.81 -44.28
N VAL A 208 -6.25 13.54 -43.69
CA VAL A 208 -5.13 12.84 -44.37
C VAL A 208 -5.48 11.40 -44.76
N THR A 209 -6.43 10.76 -44.06
CA THR A 209 -6.85 9.38 -44.38
C THR A 209 -7.94 9.32 -45.45
N GLN A 210 -8.59 10.45 -45.77
CA GLN A 210 -9.64 10.54 -46.79
C GLN A 210 -9.12 11.00 -48.17
N GLU A 211 -7.90 11.53 -48.25
CA GLU A 211 -7.25 11.91 -49.52
C GLU A 211 -6.32 10.80 -50.09
N ALA A 212 -6.27 9.64 -49.45
CA ALA A 212 -5.41 8.51 -49.82
C ALA A 212 -6.16 7.32 -50.47
N ASP A 213 -7.48 7.46 -50.71
CA ASP A 213 -8.33 6.47 -51.40
C ASP A 213 -8.86 7.02 -52.74
#